data_AF-A0A3M8SXR0-F1
#
_entry.id   AF-A0A3M8SXR0-F1
#
_cell.length_a   1.000
_cell.length_b   1.000
_cell.length_c   1.000
_cell.angle_alpha   90.00
_cell.angle_beta   90.00
_cell.angle_gamma   90.00
#
_symmetry.space_group_name_H-M   'P 1'
#
loop_
_entity.id
_entity.type
_entity.pdbx_description
1 polymer ?
#
loop_
_entity_poly.entity_id
_entity_poly.type
_entity_poly.pdbx_seq_one_letter_code
_entity_poly.pdbx_strand_id
1 'polypeptide(L)'
;MLKQLLPASLERFQDQVEHEIRKRGDGHQSSYAWGLIRGSASKALVDALDVEFFGVLAQGWCKGLKLYEYTDASKHPPDTDEVLSLGKRKFPLTVHPVLSLAVAGRELLNLRFTLVLTAQLDSAACTIRNGCITRIAVGSCLVSAQLKYGEAALHEPSQSPSLPLPGSYDFDAPGFAIGVYRPAPAPQGLAEG
;
A
#
# COMPACT_ATOMS: atom_id res chain seq x y z
N MET A 1 0.09 9.39 8.75
CA MET A 1 0.55 10.14 7.54
C MET A 1 -0.44 9.98 6.38
N LEU A 2 -0.78 8.76 5.95
CA LEU A 2 -1.80 8.49 4.93
C LEU A 2 -3.17 9.12 5.24
N LYS A 3 -3.56 9.17 6.52
CA LYS A 3 -4.79 9.83 6.99
C LYS A 3 -4.95 11.29 6.53
N GLN A 4 -3.85 12.01 6.30
CA GLN A 4 -3.89 13.41 5.82
C GLN A 4 -4.11 13.51 4.31
N LEU A 5 -3.93 12.41 3.58
CA LEU A 5 -4.18 12.31 2.15
C LEU A 5 -5.60 11.83 1.86
N LEU A 6 -6.30 11.30 2.86
CA LEU A 6 -7.70 10.97 2.72
C LEU A 6 -8.55 12.20 3.07
N PRO A 7 -9.65 12.43 2.34
CA PRO A 7 -10.54 13.53 2.68
C PRO A 7 -11.17 13.29 4.07
N ALA A 8 -11.38 14.39 4.81
CA ALA A 8 -11.97 14.33 6.15
C ALA A 8 -13.39 13.73 6.17
N SER A 9 -14.11 13.86 5.04
CA SER A 9 -15.35 13.15 4.77
C SER A 9 -15.24 12.42 3.43
N LEU A 10 -15.69 11.17 3.38
CA LEU A 10 -15.86 10.44 2.14
C LEU A 10 -17.35 10.51 1.74
N GLU A 11 -17.82 11.67 1.30
CA GLU A 11 -19.23 11.84 0.93
C GLU A 11 -19.61 10.95 -0.25
N ARG A 12 -18.76 10.91 -1.29
CA ARG A 12 -18.93 9.98 -2.42
C ARG A 12 -18.94 8.52 -2.01
N PHE A 13 -18.25 8.15 -0.92
CA PHE A 13 -18.33 6.79 -0.38
C PHE A 13 -19.71 6.49 0.19
N GLN A 14 -20.30 7.45 0.89
CA GLN A 14 -21.63 7.28 1.49
C GLN A 14 -22.69 7.06 0.42
N ASP A 15 -22.62 7.85 -0.66
CA ASP A 15 -23.53 7.74 -1.79
C ASP A 15 -23.39 6.38 -2.50
N GLN A 16 -22.16 5.91 -2.70
CA GLN A 16 -21.88 4.64 -3.38
C GLN A 16 -22.30 3.42 -2.56
N VAL A 17 -22.06 3.43 -1.24
CA VAL A 17 -22.49 2.34 -0.36
C VAL A 17 -24.01 2.32 -0.23
N GLU A 18 -24.64 3.48 -0.09
CA GLU A 18 -26.11 3.56 -0.05
C GLU A 18 -26.73 3.06 -1.36
N HIS A 19 -26.13 3.41 -2.51
CA HIS A 19 -26.55 2.90 -3.80
C HIS A 19 -26.45 1.37 -3.88
N GLU A 20 -25.34 0.78 -3.45
CA GLU A 20 -25.15 -0.68 -3.47
C GLU A 20 -26.07 -1.42 -2.49
N ILE A 21 -26.28 -0.88 -1.28
CA ILE A 21 -27.25 -1.43 -0.31
C ILE A 21 -28.66 -1.42 -0.90
N ARG A 22 -29.06 -0.31 -1.54
CA ARG A 22 -30.37 -0.18 -2.18
C ARG A 22 -30.53 -1.13 -3.37
N LYS A 23 -29.47 -1.35 -4.15
CA LYS A 23 -29.45 -2.24 -5.32
C LYS A 23 -29.51 -3.73 -4.93
N ARG A 24 -28.97 -4.13 -3.78
CA ARG A 24 -29.01 -5.53 -3.31
C ARG A 24 -30.40 -5.99 -2.85
N GLY A 25 -31.35 -5.08 -2.62
CA GLY A 25 -32.75 -5.44 -2.38
C GLY A 25 -33.08 -5.89 -0.95
N ASP A 26 -32.13 -5.82 -0.02
CA ASP A 26 -32.29 -6.25 1.38
C ASP A 26 -33.01 -5.18 2.24
N GLY A 27 -34.21 -4.76 1.83
CA GLY A 27 -35.23 -4.09 2.64
C GLY A 27 -34.91 -2.69 3.22
N HIS A 28 -35.96 -1.99 3.68
CA HIS A 28 -35.88 -0.68 4.34
C HIS A 28 -34.91 -0.66 5.56
N GLN A 29 -34.68 -1.80 6.21
CA GLN A 29 -33.86 -1.90 7.43
C GLN A 29 -32.36 -1.67 7.20
N SER A 30 -31.82 -2.03 6.04
CA SER A 30 -30.39 -1.86 5.73
C SER A 30 -30.02 -0.40 5.46
N SER A 31 -30.97 0.42 4.96
CA SER A 31 -30.83 1.88 4.84
C SER A 31 -30.74 2.57 6.21
N TYR A 32 -31.59 2.19 7.17
CA TYR A 32 -31.51 2.72 8.54
C TYR A 32 -30.23 2.30 9.26
N ALA A 33 -29.79 1.04 9.05
CA ALA A 33 -28.51 0.57 9.58
C ALA A 33 -27.32 1.35 9.00
N TRP A 34 -27.35 1.72 7.71
CA TRP A 34 -26.33 2.56 7.11
C TRP A 34 -26.24 3.95 7.75
N GLY A 35 -27.39 4.59 8.02
CA GLY A 35 -27.44 5.87 8.72
C GLY A 35 -26.74 5.84 10.08
N LEU A 36 -26.78 4.71 10.79
CA LEU A 36 -26.14 4.52 12.10
C LEU A 36 -24.64 4.21 11.99
N ILE A 37 -24.21 3.51 10.93
CA ILE A 37 -22.84 2.99 10.81
C ILE A 37 -21.94 3.92 9.97
N ARG A 38 -22.53 4.84 9.19
CA ARG A 38 -21.83 5.83 8.34
C ARG A 38 -20.57 6.43 8.98
N GLY A 39 -20.69 6.99 10.19
CA GLY A 39 -19.57 7.65 10.86
C GLY A 39 -18.47 6.67 11.27
N SER A 40 -18.87 5.50 11.78
CA SER A 40 -17.96 4.43 12.19
C SER A 40 -17.26 3.77 11.01
N ALA A 41 -17.93 3.61 9.87
CA ALA A 41 -17.37 3.01 8.66
C ALA A 41 -16.29 3.89 8.03
N SER A 42 -16.53 5.21 7.90
CA SER A 42 -15.51 6.14 7.41
C SER A 42 -14.30 6.18 8.35
N LYS A 43 -14.52 6.21 9.66
CA LYS A 43 -13.43 6.18 10.65
C LYS A 43 -12.63 4.88 10.59
N ALA A 44 -13.31 3.72 10.56
CA ALA A 44 -12.66 2.41 10.48
C ALA A 44 -11.84 2.25 9.21
N LEU A 45 -12.30 2.79 8.07
CA LEU A 45 -11.53 2.80 6.84
C LEU A 45 -10.28 3.66 6.96
N VAL A 46 -10.37 4.85 7.54
CA VAL A 46 -9.23 5.74 7.77
C VAL A 46 -8.22 5.11 8.75
N ASP A 47 -8.69 4.40 9.77
CA ASP A 47 -7.85 3.70 10.74
C ASP A 47 -7.20 2.43 10.15
N ALA A 48 -7.91 1.67 9.30
CA ALA A 48 -7.34 0.51 8.59
C ALA A 48 -6.27 0.91 7.57
N LEU A 49 -6.25 2.17 7.14
CA LEU A 49 -5.25 2.73 6.23
C LEU A 49 -4.04 3.35 6.95
N ASP A 50 -3.98 3.25 8.28
CA ASP A 50 -2.84 3.70 9.09
C ASP A 50 -1.74 2.63 9.22
N VAL A 51 -1.86 1.50 8.52
CA VAL A 51 -0.88 0.40 8.57
C VAL A 51 0.41 0.80 7.86
N GLU A 52 1.54 0.30 8.38
CA GLU A 52 2.96 0.50 8.02
C GLU A 52 3.24 0.86 6.55
N PHE A 53 2.89 2.08 6.15
CA PHE A 53 3.12 2.60 4.80
C PHE A 53 4.59 2.41 4.36
N PHE A 54 5.52 2.61 5.30
CA PHE A 54 6.94 2.40 5.08
C PHE A 54 7.30 0.92 4.87
N GLY A 55 6.64 -0.02 5.54
CA GLY A 55 6.81 -1.44 5.31
C GLY A 55 6.31 -1.86 3.92
N VAL A 56 5.14 -1.37 3.50
CA VAL A 56 4.61 -1.68 2.15
C VAL A 56 5.44 -1.01 1.05
N LEU A 57 5.93 0.21 1.29
CA LEU A 57 6.89 0.85 0.40
C LEU A 57 8.20 0.05 0.31
N ALA A 58 8.79 -0.34 1.45
CA ALA A 58 10.02 -1.14 1.50
C ALA A 58 9.86 -2.46 0.72
N GLN A 59 8.71 -3.11 0.85
CA GLN A 59 8.35 -4.29 0.04
C GLN A 59 8.26 -3.99 -1.46
N GLY A 60 7.62 -2.88 -1.83
CA GLY A 60 7.56 -2.41 -3.20
C GLY A 60 8.95 -2.16 -3.80
N TRP A 61 9.84 -1.57 -3.00
CA TRP A 61 11.25 -1.38 -3.35
C TRP A 61 12.00 -2.70 -3.57
N CYS A 62 11.85 -3.66 -2.64
CA CYS A 62 12.46 -4.99 -2.73
C CYS A 62 12.09 -5.73 -4.03
N LYS A 63 10.85 -5.53 -4.52
CA LYS A 63 10.34 -6.18 -5.72
C LYS A 63 10.69 -5.45 -7.02
N GLY A 64 10.78 -4.12 -6.98
CA GLY A 64 10.97 -3.28 -8.16
C GLY A 64 12.43 -3.10 -8.58
N LEU A 65 13.37 -3.33 -7.67
CA LEU A 65 14.80 -3.29 -7.93
C LEU A 65 15.31 -4.73 -7.97
N LYS A 66 16.36 -5.00 -8.76
CA LYS A 66 17.05 -6.30 -8.80
C LYS A 66 17.86 -6.54 -7.50
N LEU A 67 17.28 -6.22 -6.35
CA LEU A 67 17.90 -6.34 -5.03
C LEU A 67 18.23 -7.79 -4.68
N TYR A 68 17.60 -8.75 -5.35
CA TYR A 68 17.96 -10.16 -5.26
C TYR A 68 19.42 -10.44 -5.65
N GLU A 69 20.08 -9.56 -6.42
CA GLU A 69 21.50 -9.74 -6.74
C GLU A 69 22.35 -9.64 -5.46
N TYR A 70 21.91 -8.81 -4.50
CA TYR A 70 22.55 -8.60 -3.19
C TYR A 70 22.27 -9.72 -2.17
N THR A 71 21.51 -10.76 -2.56
CA THR A 71 21.37 -11.98 -1.75
C THR A 71 22.36 -13.07 -2.16
N ASP A 72 23.13 -12.86 -3.24
CA ASP A 72 24.17 -13.78 -3.70
C ASP A 72 25.42 -13.66 -2.84
N ALA A 73 25.55 -14.57 -1.86
CA ALA A 73 26.68 -14.62 -0.93
C ALA A 73 28.04 -14.86 -1.63
N SER A 74 28.05 -15.30 -2.90
CA SER A 74 29.29 -15.45 -3.66
C SER A 74 29.82 -14.11 -4.21
N LYS A 75 28.94 -13.12 -4.39
CA LYS A 75 29.26 -11.77 -4.87
C LYS A 75 29.33 -10.75 -3.75
N HIS A 76 28.54 -10.96 -2.70
CA HIS A 76 28.35 -10.04 -1.58
C HIS A 76 28.78 -10.74 -0.29
N PRO A 77 29.98 -10.45 0.25
CA PRO A 77 30.49 -11.10 1.44
C PRO A 77 29.53 -10.96 2.62
N PRO A 78 29.29 -12.04 3.38
CA PRO A 78 28.52 -11.93 4.61
C PRO A 78 29.22 -10.94 5.56
N ASP A 79 28.42 -10.11 6.23
CA ASP A 79 28.83 -9.10 7.21
C ASP A 79 29.43 -7.78 6.67
N THR A 80 29.35 -7.54 5.36
CA THR A 80 29.66 -6.20 4.80
C THR A 80 28.39 -5.39 4.57
N ASP A 81 28.41 -4.11 4.95
CA ASP A 81 27.36 -3.16 4.59
C ASP A 81 27.55 -2.69 3.16
N GLU A 82 26.58 -2.97 2.31
CA GLU A 82 26.52 -2.42 0.97
C GLU A 82 25.48 -1.32 0.89
N VAL A 83 25.93 -0.13 0.49
CA VAL A 83 25.05 1.04 0.31
C VAL A 83 24.69 1.16 -1.16
N LEU A 84 23.42 0.95 -1.48
CA LEU A 84 22.90 1.08 -2.83
C LEU A 84 22.11 2.38 -2.97
N SER A 85 22.58 3.28 -3.84
CA SER A 85 21.85 4.50 -4.22
C SER A 85 20.81 4.21 -5.31
N LEU A 86 19.57 4.62 -5.05
CA LEU A 86 18.39 4.27 -5.84
C LEU A 86 17.91 5.40 -6.76
N GLY A 87 18.45 6.61 -6.58
CA GLY A 87 18.09 7.80 -7.36
C GLY A 87 16.62 8.19 -7.27
N LYS A 88 16.16 9.01 -8.22
CA LYS A 88 14.77 9.46 -8.32
C LYS A 88 13.88 8.39 -8.94
N ARG A 89 12.83 7.99 -8.23
CA ARG A 89 11.92 6.93 -8.68
C ARG A 89 10.49 7.22 -8.23
N LYS A 90 9.53 6.82 -9.05
CA LYS A 90 8.10 6.76 -8.71
C LYS A 90 7.70 5.31 -8.50
N PHE A 91 7.03 5.03 -7.41
CA PHE A 91 6.55 3.69 -7.05
C PHE A 91 5.04 3.72 -6.93
N PRO A 92 4.33 3.23 -7.97
CA PRO A 92 2.91 2.95 -7.83
C PRO A 92 2.74 1.70 -6.98
N LEU A 93 1.85 1.77 -6.00
CA LEU A 93 1.46 0.69 -5.12
C LEU A 93 -0.07 0.65 -5.10
N THR A 94 -0.65 -0.51 -5.39
CA THR A 94 -2.11 -0.69 -5.32
C THR A 94 -2.41 -1.71 -4.23
N VAL A 95 -3.28 -1.33 -3.29
CA VAL A 95 -3.74 -2.20 -2.21
C VAL A 95 -5.27 -2.28 -2.22
N HIS A 96 -5.81 -3.42 -1.79
CA HIS A 96 -7.25 -3.69 -1.85
C HIS A 96 -7.85 -3.93 -0.46
N PRO A 97 -7.99 -2.88 0.37
CA PRO A 97 -8.56 -3.04 1.70
C PRO A 97 -10.02 -3.48 1.61
N VAL A 98 -10.43 -4.33 2.54
CA VAL A 98 -11.80 -4.83 2.65
C VAL A 98 -12.38 -4.36 3.97
N LEU A 99 -13.50 -3.64 3.91
CA LEU A 99 -14.26 -3.23 5.08
C LEU A 99 -15.47 -4.15 5.23
N SER A 100 -15.46 -4.95 6.29
CA SER A 100 -16.57 -5.81 6.68
C SER A 100 -17.50 -5.07 7.61
N LEU A 101 -18.76 -4.91 7.20
CA LEU A 101 -19.82 -4.28 7.97
C LEU A 101 -20.69 -5.38 8.59
N ALA A 102 -20.91 -5.31 9.91
CA ALA A 102 -21.74 -6.26 10.63
C ALA A 102 -22.68 -5.52 11.60
N VAL A 103 -23.89 -6.04 11.77
CA VAL A 103 -24.88 -5.56 12.75
C VAL A 103 -25.34 -6.73 13.60
N ALA A 104 -25.29 -6.58 14.92
CA ALA A 104 -25.65 -7.63 15.87
C ALA A 104 -24.95 -8.98 15.58
N GLY A 105 -23.67 -8.93 15.19
CA GLY A 105 -22.86 -10.12 14.89
C GLY A 105 -23.15 -10.79 13.55
N ARG A 106 -24.05 -10.23 12.72
CA ARG A 106 -24.31 -10.71 11.36
C ARG A 106 -23.58 -9.84 10.35
N GLU A 107 -22.77 -10.47 9.50
CA GLU A 107 -22.17 -9.78 8.35
C GLU A 107 -23.28 -9.27 7.44
N LEU A 108 -23.20 -7.98 7.14
CA LEU A 108 -24.17 -7.24 6.36
C LEU A 108 -23.63 -7.03 4.96
N LEU A 109 -22.39 -6.57 4.84
CA LEU A 109 -21.67 -6.50 3.57
C LEU A 109 -20.16 -6.40 3.72
N ASN A 110 -19.44 -6.85 2.69
CA ASN A 110 -18.00 -6.66 2.53
C ASN A 110 -17.73 -5.68 1.39
N LEU A 111 -17.16 -4.53 1.72
CA LEU A 111 -16.79 -3.48 0.78
C LEU A 111 -15.31 -3.60 0.42
N ARG A 112 -15.02 -3.98 -0.82
CA ARG A 112 -13.64 -4.02 -1.34
C ARG A 112 -13.31 -2.69 -2.01
N PHE A 113 -12.26 -2.04 -1.54
CA PHE A 113 -11.76 -0.80 -2.14
C PHE A 113 -10.51 -1.06 -2.96
N THR A 114 -10.14 -0.05 -3.74
CA THR A 114 -8.84 0.03 -4.39
C THR A 114 -8.18 1.33 -3.95
N LEU A 115 -7.10 1.21 -3.18
CA LEU A 115 -6.26 2.35 -2.81
C LEU A 115 -5.02 2.34 -3.71
N VAL A 116 -4.91 3.37 -4.54
CA VAL A 116 -3.74 3.63 -5.37
C VAL A 116 -2.85 4.62 -4.64
N LEU A 117 -1.64 4.20 -4.32
CA LEU A 117 -0.58 5.00 -3.72
C LEU A 117 0.52 5.23 -4.74
N THR A 118 1.06 6.44 -4.80
CA THR A 118 2.26 6.74 -5.58
C THR A 118 3.24 7.46 -4.69
N ALA A 119 4.36 6.81 -4.36
CA ALA A 119 5.48 7.48 -3.71
C ALA A 119 6.47 7.95 -4.77
N GLN A 120 6.83 9.22 -4.73
CA GLN A 120 7.91 9.80 -5.52
C GLN A 120 9.03 10.19 -4.57
N LEU A 121 10.24 9.73 -4.86
CA LEU A 121 11.39 9.97 -4.00
C LEU A 121 12.44 10.73 -4.76
N ASP A 122 12.98 11.77 -4.13
CA ASP A 122 14.04 12.59 -4.73
C ASP A 122 15.42 11.95 -4.60
N SER A 123 15.61 11.14 -3.56
CA SER A 123 16.77 10.28 -3.39
C SER A 123 16.43 9.22 -2.34
N ALA A 124 16.90 7.99 -2.57
CA ALA A 124 16.89 6.95 -1.57
C ALA A 124 18.20 6.17 -1.68
N ALA A 125 18.73 5.74 -0.55
CA ALA A 125 19.79 4.76 -0.45
C ALA A 125 19.36 3.68 0.53
N CYS A 126 19.73 2.44 0.29
CA CYS A 126 19.50 1.35 1.23
C CYS A 126 20.83 0.72 1.62
N THR A 127 20.95 0.36 2.90
CA THR A 127 22.04 -0.46 3.40
C THR A 127 21.55 -1.90 3.43
N ILE A 128 22.29 -2.78 2.78
CA ILE A 128 22.02 -4.21 2.71
C ILE A 128 23.14 -4.94 3.45
N ARG A 129 22.77 -5.90 4.29
CA ARG A 129 23.69 -6.81 4.96
C ARG A 129 23.05 -8.19 5.00
N ASN A 130 23.80 -9.23 4.62
CA ASN A 130 23.36 -10.62 4.68
C ASN A 130 22.02 -10.88 3.97
N GLY A 131 21.78 -10.22 2.83
CA GLY A 131 20.52 -10.33 2.08
C GLY A 131 19.31 -9.64 2.74
N CYS A 132 19.53 -8.85 3.79
CA CYS A 132 18.52 -8.06 4.47
C CYS A 132 18.78 -6.57 4.28
N ILE A 133 17.72 -5.79 4.03
CA ILE A 133 17.79 -4.33 4.13
C ILE A 133 17.79 -3.97 5.61
N THR A 134 18.88 -3.38 6.09
CA THR A 134 19.06 -3.00 7.50
C THR A 134 18.74 -1.53 7.73
N ARG A 135 18.91 -0.69 6.71
CA ARG A 135 18.62 0.74 6.76
C ARG A 135 18.11 1.24 5.42
N ILE A 136 17.17 2.18 5.45
CA ILE A 136 16.82 3.01 4.30
C ILE A 136 17.09 4.46 4.66
N ALA A 137 18.02 5.10 3.94
CA ALA A 137 18.22 6.53 3.97
C ALA A 137 17.42 7.17 2.85
N VAL A 138 16.55 8.13 3.17
CA VAL A 138 15.71 8.78 2.16
C VAL A 138 15.84 10.28 2.29
N GLY A 139 15.93 10.96 1.14
CA GLY A 139 15.80 12.41 1.07
C GLY A 139 14.36 12.84 1.27
N SER A 140 13.82 13.63 0.34
CA SER A 140 12.41 13.99 0.33
C SER A 140 11.55 12.92 -0.35
N CYS A 141 10.32 12.77 0.16
CA CYS A 141 9.28 11.95 -0.45
C CYS A 141 8.00 12.76 -0.65
N LEU A 142 7.38 12.60 -1.83
CA LEU A 142 6.03 13.03 -2.13
C LEU A 142 5.15 11.79 -2.25
N VAL A 143 4.05 11.76 -1.50
CA VAL A 143 3.10 10.65 -1.55
C VAL A 143 1.79 11.14 -2.11
N SER A 144 1.28 10.46 -3.12
CA SER A 144 -0.07 10.65 -3.62
C SER A 144 -0.93 9.44 -3.29
N ALA A 145 -2.21 9.70 -2.97
CA ALA A 145 -3.19 8.66 -2.69
C ALA A 145 -4.49 8.93 -3.44
N GLN A 146 -5.10 7.86 -3.95
CA GLN A 146 -6.46 7.89 -4.50
C GLN A 146 -7.20 6.63 -4.05
N LEU A 147 -8.33 6.83 -3.38
CA LEU A 147 -9.22 5.74 -2.99
C LEU A 147 -10.38 5.59 -3.99
N LYS A 148 -10.66 4.35 -4.37
CA LYS A 148 -11.73 3.96 -5.29
C LYS A 148 -12.61 2.88 -4.68
N TYR A 149 -13.85 2.84 -5.13
CA TYR A 149 -14.79 1.74 -4.90
C TYR A 149 -15.37 1.29 -6.23
N GLY A 150 -15.09 0.04 -6.61
CA GLY A 150 -15.22 -0.37 -8.01
C GLY A 150 -14.41 0.54 -8.93
N GLU A 151 -15.05 1.05 -9.99
CA GLU A 151 -14.45 2.01 -10.93
C GLU A 151 -14.56 3.48 -10.45
N ALA A 152 -15.34 3.75 -9.41
CA ALA A 152 -15.62 5.11 -8.96
C ALA A 152 -14.52 5.64 -8.04
N ALA A 153 -13.95 6.81 -8.40
CA ALA A 153 -13.03 7.54 -7.53
C ALA A 153 -13.82 8.25 -6.41
N LEU A 154 -13.48 7.91 -5.16
CA LEU A 154 -14.14 8.48 -3.97
C LEU A 154 -13.68 9.91 -3.69
N HIS A 155 -12.50 10.29 -4.20
CA HIS A 155 -11.98 11.65 -4.20
C HIS A 155 -10.95 11.84 -5.33
N GLU A 156 -10.63 13.09 -5.64
CA GLU A 156 -9.50 13.41 -6.52
C GLU A 156 -8.17 12.97 -5.90
N PRO A 157 -7.16 12.57 -6.68
CA PRO A 157 -5.85 12.24 -6.16
C PRO A 157 -5.32 13.37 -5.29
N SER A 158 -5.03 13.06 -4.04
CA SER A 158 -4.41 13.99 -3.10
C SER A 158 -2.91 13.75 -3.10
N GLN A 159 -2.14 14.79 -2.79
CA GLN A 159 -0.69 14.71 -2.67
C GLN A 159 -0.25 15.33 -1.36
N SER A 160 0.72 14.70 -0.70
CA SER A 160 1.37 15.27 0.47
C SER A 160 2.22 16.46 0.07
N PRO A 161 2.47 17.40 1.01
CA PRO A 161 3.67 18.22 0.95
C PRO A 161 4.92 17.34 0.79
N SER A 162 6.02 17.94 0.31
CA SER A 162 7.31 17.25 0.33
C SER A 162 7.69 16.96 1.77
N LEU A 163 7.75 15.68 2.11
CA LEU A 163 8.08 15.24 3.45
C LEU A 163 9.59 15.01 3.51
N PRO A 164 10.34 15.79 4.30
CA PRO A 164 11.69 15.40 4.66
C PRO A 164 11.56 14.13 5.49
N LEU A 165 12.00 13.00 4.94
CA LEU A 165 12.03 11.78 5.72
C LEU A 165 13.14 11.89 6.76
N PRO A 166 13.00 11.26 7.94
CA PRO A 166 14.11 11.15 8.86
C PRO A 166 15.26 10.54 8.06
N GLY A 167 16.42 11.20 8.08
CA GLY A 167 17.51 10.94 7.12
C GLY A 167 17.90 9.46 6.98
N SER A 168 17.54 8.62 7.96
CA SER A 168 17.39 7.18 7.80
C SER A 168 16.28 6.57 8.66
N TYR A 169 15.76 5.43 8.22
CA TYR A 169 14.99 4.47 9.01
C TYR A 169 15.81 3.19 9.14
N ASP A 170 16.10 2.79 10.37
CA ASP A 170 16.78 1.54 10.70
C ASP A 170 15.73 0.46 11.01
N PHE A 171 15.90 -0.72 10.42
CA PHE A 171 15.07 -1.88 10.73
C PHE A 171 15.62 -2.62 11.95
N ASP A 172 14.73 -3.18 12.76
CA ASP A 172 15.12 -4.09 13.82
C ASP A 172 15.86 -5.31 13.25
N ALA A 173 16.85 -5.82 14.00
CA ALA A 173 17.63 -6.96 13.57
C ALA A 173 16.73 -8.19 13.30
N PRO A 174 16.96 -8.96 12.22
CA PRO A 174 18.10 -8.88 11.29
C PRO A 174 17.93 -7.90 10.11
N GLY A 175 16.84 -7.14 10.07
CA GLY A 175 16.44 -6.29 8.95
C GLY A 175 15.30 -6.87 8.12
N PHE A 176 14.92 -6.18 7.04
CA PHE A 176 13.89 -6.62 6.12
C PHE A 176 14.48 -7.57 5.05
N ALA A 177 14.06 -8.84 5.05
CA ALA A 177 14.59 -9.85 4.13
C ALA A 177 14.24 -9.53 2.66
N ILE A 178 15.26 -9.50 1.80
CA ILE A 178 15.06 -9.39 0.36
C ILE A 178 14.58 -10.76 -0.13
N GLY A 179 13.30 -10.86 -0.50
CA GLY A 179 12.73 -12.11 -1.00
C GLY A 179 13.49 -12.66 -2.21
N VAL A 180 13.55 -13.99 -2.34
CA VAL A 180 14.15 -14.64 -3.51
C VAL A 180 13.27 -14.37 -4.73
N TYR A 181 13.79 -13.62 -5.71
CA TYR A 181 13.10 -13.48 -6.99
C TYR A 181 13.12 -14.83 -7.70
N ARG A 182 11.95 -15.48 -7.80
CA ARG A 182 11.74 -16.60 -8.71
C ARG A 182 11.23 -16.00 -10.04
N PRO A 183 12.04 -15.92 -11.10
CA PRO A 183 11.55 -15.49 -12.40
C PRO A 183 10.35 -16.35 -12.79
N ALA A 184 9.32 -15.73 -13.36
CA ALA A 184 8.25 -16.47 -13.99
C ALA A 184 8.90 -17.42 -15.02
N PRO A 185 8.48 -18.70 -15.09
CA PRO A 185 8.98 -19.58 -16.13
C PRO A 185 8.77 -18.89 -17.47
N ALA A 186 9.81 -18.86 -18.30
CA ALA A 186 9.69 -18.34 -19.66
C ALA A 186 8.45 -18.96 -20.30
N PRO A 187 7.62 -18.18 -21.03
CA PRO A 187 6.51 -18.75 -21.77
C PRO A 187 7.08 -19.89 -22.61
N GLN A 188 6.72 -21.12 -22.25
CA GLN A 188 7.13 -22.30 -22.98
C GLN A 188 6.61 -22.07 -24.40
N GLY A 189 7.55 -21.87 -25.33
CA GLY A 189 7.22 -21.66 -26.72
C GLY A 189 6.25 -22.75 -27.14
N LEU A 190 5.11 -22.34 -27.67
CA LEU A 190 4.24 -23.19 -28.46
C LEU A 190 5.13 -23.86 -29.51
N ALA A 191 5.46 -25.12 -29.25
CA ALA A 191 5.97 -26.02 -30.25
C ALA A 191 4.78 -26.34 -31.17
N GLU A 192 4.66 -25.60 -32.26
CA GLU A 192 3.85 -25.90 -33.44
C GLU A 192 4.65 -25.37 -34.63
N GLY A 193 5.01 -26.09 -35.68
CA GLY A 193 4.83 -27.47 -36.11
C GLY A 193 5.60 -27.60 -37.43
#